data_AF-A0A2D9X2G5-F1
#
_entry.id   AF-A0A2D9X2G5-F1
#
_cell.length_a   1.000
_cell.length_b   1.000
_cell.length_c   1.000
_cell.angle_alpha   90.00
_cell.angle_beta   90.00
_cell.angle_gamma   90.00
#
_symmetry.space_group_name_H-M   'P 1'
#
loop_
_entity.id
_entity.type
_entity.pdbx_description
1 polymer ?
#
loop_
_entity_poly.entity_id
_entity_poly.type
_entity_poly.pdbx_seq_one_letter_code
_entity_poly.pdbx_strand_id
1 'polypeptide(L)'
;MNHLMDQTLIVMRMDFNKNKTQIINNSKSKKGVCHMAKAIKKTPKTNDEKIGNFAKFFNARVIAYAKDNNKMPWQRGWDTVNTAWMNHVSATTTKAYKYFLNQIILTMSAEENGYKSNKWITKGQILKHKGASFKGSATWIFGWFYWEKVQTDKNGKVLKDKDGNDVVKSGYNFTQYMVFNTDQCTGLPENLASDEVIEDVADYVPLEGRLDHVEKYISNIGAKVEFGKNGAYYRPSTDTIGMPDFESFHSVELYYSTFMHEHIHWTKTEDRCKRKNNHANRKAYAFEELVAEMGAVYTMNNLGVPMDEKAFDNHLAYVDNWLGALEKDPKFLVDASMLADKSVKFLDSLQNKEDIKKVA
;
A
#
# COMPACT_ATOMS: atom_id res chain seq x y z
N MET A 1 43.51 66.88 3.73
CA MET A 1 43.40 67.21 2.30
C MET A 1 42.77 66.01 1.62
N ASN A 2 41.43 65.98 1.59
CA ASN A 2 40.58 66.39 0.44
C ASN A 2 40.57 65.26 -0.62
N HIS A 3 39.48 64.77 -1.18
CA HIS A 3 38.04 65.11 -1.17
C HIS A 3 37.36 63.89 -1.88
N LEU A 4 36.30 63.29 -1.31
CA LEU A 4 34.88 63.47 -1.66
C LEU A 4 34.41 63.00 -3.05
N MET A 5 33.45 62.06 -3.03
CA MET A 5 32.26 61.80 -3.89
C MET A 5 32.06 60.27 -3.97
N ASP A 6 31.19 59.60 -3.22
CA ASP A 6 29.72 59.69 -3.08
C ASP A 6 28.95 59.52 -4.40
N GLN A 7 28.57 58.27 -4.72
CA GLN A 7 27.31 57.91 -5.39
C GLN A 7 26.88 56.48 -4.97
N THR A 8 26.00 56.42 -3.99
CA THR A 8 24.77 55.60 -3.92
C THR A 8 24.72 54.29 -4.72
N LEU A 9 24.86 53.15 -4.04
CA LEU A 9 24.13 51.92 -4.41
C LEU A 9 23.50 51.30 -3.17
N ILE A 10 22.17 51.32 -3.20
CA ILE A 10 21.24 50.95 -2.14
C ILE A 10 21.42 49.46 -1.81
N VAL A 11 21.85 49.18 -0.58
CA VAL A 11 21.74 47.87 0.05
C VAL A 11 20.26 47.66 0.39
N MET A 12 19.52 46.98 -0.48
CA MET A 12 18.24 46.39 -0.09
C MET A 12 18.52 45.21 0.83
N ARG A 13 18.59 45.50 2.14
CA ARG A 13 18.13 44.57 3.17
C ARG A 13 16.66 44.28 2.87
N MET A 14 16.35 43.13 2.27
CA MET A 14 15.01 42.57 2.37
C MET A 14 14.99 41.61 3.55
N ASP A 15 14.19 42.00 4.53
CA ASP A 15 13.84 41.25 5.72
C ASP A 15 13.40 39.83 5.39
N PHE A 16 14.24 38.84 5.69
CA PHE A 16 13.83 37.44 5.82
C PHE A 16 13.04 37.26 7.11
N ASN A 17 11.83 37.83 7.15
CA ASN A 17 10.83 37.47 8.15
C ASN A 17 9.42 37.82 7.68
N LYS A 18 8.84 36.98 6.82
CA LYS A 18 7.39 36.84 6.62
C LYS A 18 7.11 35.69 5.66
N ASN A 19 7.18 34.47 6.17
CA ASN A 19 6.13 33.48 5.95
C ASN A 19 6.25 32.45 7.07
N LYS A 20 5.85 32.91 8.26
CA LYS A 20 5.48 32.05 9.37
C LYS A 20 4.55 31.00 8.82
N THR A 21 4.99 29.75 8.95
CA THR A 21 4.19 28.54 8.96
C THR A 21 2.81 28.86 9.52
N GLN A 22 1.83 29.02 8.64
CA GLN A 22 0.44 29.01 9.02
C GLN A 22 0.14 27.54 9.31
N ILE A 23 0.50 27.12 10.52
CA ILE A 23 -0.11 25.96 11.16
C ILE A 23 -1.57 26.36 11.28
N ILE A 24 -2.36 26.05 10.25
CA ILE A 24 -3.80 26.11 10.33
C ILE A 24 -4.17 25.06 11.35
N ASN A 25 -4.34 25.51 12.60
CA ASN A 25 -5.03 24.82 13.65
C ASN A 25 -6.46 24.52 13.17
N ASN A 26 -6.62 23.48 12.37
CA ASN A 26 -7.92 23.02 11.92
C ASN A 26 -8.54 22.16 13.04
N SER A 27 -8.83 22.81 14.18
CA SER A 27 -9.58 22.23 15.30
C SER A 27 -11.01 21.80 14.92
N LYS A 28 -11.44 22.12 13.68
CA LYS A 28 -12.68 21.65 13.07
C LYS A 28 -12.58 20.25 12.45
N SER A 29 -11.40 19.78 12.00
CA SER A 29 -11.26 18.40 11.45
C SER A 29 -11.23 17.33 12.54
N LYS A 30 -10.70 17.64 13.73
CA LYS A 30 -10.71 16.73 14.90
C LYS A 30 -12.12 16.44 15.42
N LYS A 31 -13.09 17.34 15.20
CA LYS A 31 -14.50 17.10 15.59
C LYS A 31 -15.24 16.14 14.65
N GLY A 32 -14.83 16.06 13.38
CA GLY A 32 -15.41 15.16 12.38
C GLY A 32 -15.00 13.69 12.57
N VAL A 33 -13.75 13.44 12.99
CA VAL A 33 -13.25 12.07 13.24
C VAL A 33 -13.75 11.51 14.58
N CYS A 34 -14.02 12.37 15.57
CA CYS A 34 -14.51 11.94 16.89
C CYS A 34 -16.03 11.62 16.92
N HIS A 35 -16.82 12.11 15.95
CA HIS A 35 -18.28 11.91 15.94
C HIS A 35 -18.78 10.60 15.31
N MET A 36 -17.93 9.79 14.66
CA MET A 36 -18.31 8.44 14.21
C MET A 36 -18.17 7.36 15.30
N ALA A 37 -17.78 7.72 16.53
CA ALA A 37 -17.66 6.76 17.63
C ALA A 37 -18.98 6.47 18.37
N LYS A 38 -20.10 7.12 17.99
CA LYS A 38 -21.41 6.94 18.63
C LYS A 38 -22.51 6.49 17.66
N ALA A 39 -22.36 5.30 17.07
CA ALA A 39 -23.47 4.47 16.58
C ALA A 39 -23.03 3.05 16.16
N ILE A 40 -22.40 2.26 17.04
CA ILE A 40 -22.25 0.82 16.78
C ILE A 40 -23.33 0.08 17.57
N LYS A 41 -24.52 -0.04 16.97
CA LYS A 41 -25.69 -0.68 17.61
C LYS A 41 -25.68 -2.21 17.56
N LYS A 42 -24.65 -2.88 17.01
CA LYS A 42 -24.42 -4.35 17.06
C LYS A 42 -22.99 -4.68 16.60
N THR A 43 -22.30 -5.61 17.27
CA THR A 43 -21.02 -6.17 16.80
C THR A 43 -21.24 -6.89 15.46
N PRO A 44 -20.47 -6.58 14.40
CA PRO A 44 -20.61 -7.23 13.09
C PRO A 44 -20.46 -8.74 13.22
N LYS A 45 -21.41 -9.51 12.67
CA LYS A 45 -21.43 -10.97 12.84
C LYS A 45 -20.85 -11.68 11.62
N THR A 46 -20.96 -11.09 10.44
CA THR A 46 -20.48 -11.70 9.18
C THR A 46 -19.19 -11.05 8.69
N ASN A 47 -18.42 -11.76 7.86
CA ASN A 47 -17.25 -11.16 7.20
C ASN A 47 -17.65 -9.98 6.31
N ASP A 48 -18.77 -10.09 5.59
CA ASP A 48 -19.25 -9.04 4.70
C ASP A 48 -19.52 -7.71 5.41
N GLU A 49 -20.12 -7.76 6.62
CA GLU A 49 -20.33 -6.58 7.44
C GLU A 49 -19.00 -6.00 7.94
N LYS A 50 -18.06 -6.86 8.39
CA LYS A 50 -16.75 -6.42 8.86
C LYS A 50 -15.92 -5.75 7.76
N ILE A 51 -15.95 -6.33 6.56
CA ILE A 51 -15.31 -5.78 5.35
C ILE A 51 -15.98 -4.47 4.99
N GLY A 52 -17.32 -4.42 4.95
CA GLY A 52 -18.05 -3.20 4.64
C GLY A 52 -17.72 -2.04 5.60
N ASN A 53 -17.58 -2.32 6.89
CA ASN A 53 -17.19 -1.32 7.88
C ASN A 53 -15.74 -0.87 7.70
N PHE A 54 -14.82 -1.82 7.47
CA PHE A 54 -13.42 -1.51 7.18
C PHE A 54 -13.30 -0.65 5.92
N ALA A 55 -13.99 -1.02 4.86
CA ALA A 55 -13.91 -0.36 3.57
C ALA A 55 -14.44 1.07 3.63
N LYS A 56 -15.53 1.32 4.38
CA LYS A 56 -16.01 2.69 4.66
C LYS A 56 -14.96 3.54 5.40
N PHE A 57 -14.36 2.98 6.45
CA PHE A 57 -13.28 3.64 7.19
C PHE A 57 -12.09 3.97 6.27
N PHE A 58 -11.66 2.98 5.48
CA PHE A 58 -10.51 3.12 4.62
C PHE A 58 -10.76 4.13 3.49
N ASN A 59 -11.87 4.02 2.77
CA ASN A 59 -12.23 4.95 1.70
C ASN A 59 -12.29 6.39 2.20
N ALA A 60 -12.82 6.63 3.41
CA ALA A 60 -12.84 7.97 3.99
C ALA A 60 -11.43 8.56 4.18
N ARG A 61 -10.46 7.74 4.61
CA ARG A 61 -9.06 8.17 4.72
C ARG A 61 -8.43 8.41 3.36
N VAL A 62 -8.65 7.52 2.39
CA VAL A 62 -8.12 7.67 1.03
C VAL A 62 -8.66 8.92 0.35
N ILE A 63 -9.96 9.20 0.47
CA ILE A 63 -10.59 10.40 -0.08
C ILE A 63 -10.02 11.66 0.57
N ALA A 64 -9.83 11.67 1.90
CA ALA A 64 -9.22 12.80 2.59
C ALA A 64 -7.78 13.04 2.10
N TYR A 65 -6.98 11.98 2.06
CA TYR A 65 -5.61 12.04 1.56
C TYR A 65 -5.54 12.54 0.11
N ALA A 66 -6.39 12.01 -0.77
CA ALA A 66 -6.41 12.40 -2.18
C ALA A 66 -6.77 13.88 -2.37
N LYS A 67 -7.69 14.41 -1.55
CA LYS A 67 -8.07 15.83 -1.57
C LYS A 67 -6.93 16.73 -1.09
N ASP A 68 -6.20 16.29 -0.06
CA ASP A 68 -5.12 17.09 0.53
C ASP A 68 -3.84 17.07 -0.32
N ASN A 69 -3.62 16.02 -1.13
CA ASN A 69 -2.37 15.80 -1.86
C ASN A 69 -2.52 15.80 -3.40
N ASN A 70 -3.74 15.84 -3.93
CA ASN A 70 -4.07 15.71 -5.35
C ASN A 70 -3.52 14.41 -6.00
N LYS A 71 -3.32 13.36 -5.20
CA LYS A 71 -2.86 12.03 -5.62
C LYS A 71 -3.35 10.94 -4.67
N MET A 72 -3.57 9.73 -5.17
CA MET A 72 -3.92 8.59 -4.32
C MET A 72 -2.74 8.21 -3.41
N PRO A 73 -2.98 7.56 -2.25
CA PRO A 73 -1.89 7.28 -1.30
C PRO A 73 -0.84 6.29 -1.81
N TRP A 74 -1.18 5.42 -2.76
CA TRP A 74 -0.21 4.56 -3.46
C TRP A 74 0.47 5.24 -4.65
N GLN A 75 0.10 6.48 -5.00
CA GLN A 75 0.70 7.27 -6.08
C GLN A 75 1.70 8.31 -5.55
N ARG A 76 2.08 8.24 -4.27
CA ARG A 76 2.85 9.29 -3.60
C ARG A 76 4.26 9.49 -4.20
N GLY A 77 4.83 8.51 -4.91
CA GLY A 77 6.27 8.48 -5.17
C GLY A 77 7.06 8.18 -3.89
N TRP A 78 8.36 7.92 -3.99
CA TRP A 78 9.20 7.54 -2.84
C TRP A 78 9.91 8.73 -2.15
N ASP A 79 9.71 9.96 -2.62
CA ASP A 79 10.47 11.17 -2.21
C ASP A 79 10.12 11.73 -0.81
N THR A 80 9.61 10.92 0.13
CA THR A 80 9.34 11.39 1.50
C THR A 80 9.95 10.51 2.58
N VAL A 81 11.06 11.02 3.13
CA VAL A 81 11.57 11.00 4.52
C VAL A 81 11.18 9.82 5.44
N ASN A 82 12.23 9.15 5.94
CA ASN A 82 12.33 8.33 7.16
C ASN A 82 11.79 6.90 7.19
N THR A 83 11.15 6.38 6.14
CA THR A 83 10.91 4.93 6.03
C THR A 83 11.03 4.51 4.58
N ALA A 84 11.70 3.38 4.30
CA ALA A 84 11.48 2.68 3.03
C ALA A 84 9.96 2.53 2.84
N TRP A 85 9.41 3.17 1.81
CA TRP A 85 7.97 3.25 1.55
C TRP A 85 7.36 1.86 1.67
N MET A 86 6.19 1.75 2.29
CA MET A 86 5.44 0.49 2.42
C MET A 86 6.25 -0.71 2.98
N ASN A 87 7.28 -0.46 3.78
CA ASN A 87 8.01 -1.48 4.53
C ASN A 87 7.66 -1.43 6.02
N HIS A 88 6.37 -1.34 6.35
CA HIS A 88 5.93 -1.40 7.74
C HIS A 88 5.93 -2.82 8.24
N VAL A 89 6.53 -3.01 9.43
CA VAL A 89 6.78 -4.32 10.03
C VAL A 89 6.18 -4.42 11.44
N SER A 90 5.89 -5.65 11.84
CA SER A 90 5.57 -5.93 13.25
C SER A 90 6.82 -5.80 14.10
N ALA A 91 6.80 -4.93 15.11
CA ALA A 91 7.94 -4.73 16.04
C ALA A 91 8.41 -6.04 16.67
N THR A 92 7.49 -6.96 16.95
CA THR A 92 7.79 -8.23 17.64
C THR A 92 8.31 -9.33 16.73
N THR A 93 7.97 -9.33 15.44
CA THR A 93 8.31 -10.44 14.53
C THR A 93 9.20 -10.02 13.37
N THR A 94 9.44 -8.71 13.22
CA THR A 94 10.11 -8.03 12.10
C THR A 94 9.54 -8.34 10.72
N LYS A 95 8.45 -9.11 10.64
CA LYS A 95 7.76 -9.41 9.39
C LYS A 95 6.95 -8.21 8.93
N ALA A 96 7.04 -7.93 7.63
CA ALA A 96 6.18 -6.97 6.96
C ALA A 96 4.70 -7.30 7.19
N TYR A 97 3.88 -6.26 7.37
CA TYR A 97 2.43 -6.43 7.39
C TYR A 97 1.97 -6.98 6.04
N LYS A 98 1.18 -8.05 6.11
CA LYS A 98 0.53 -8.65 4.94
C LYS A 98 -0.50 -7.69 4.36
N TYR A 99 -0.79 -7.88 3.07
CA TYR A 99 -1.78 -7.13 2.29
C TYR A 99 -1.33 -5.71 2.01
N PHE A 100 -1.33 -5.33 0.73
CA PHE A 100 -0.90 -4.01 0.27
C PHE A 100 -1.65 -2.87 0.97
N LEU A 101 -2.95 -3.04 1.22
CA LEU A 101 -3.75 -2.05 1.95
C LEU A 101 -3.28 -1.77 3.37
N ASN A 102 -2.74 -2.77 4.07
CA ASN A 102 -2.20 -2.50 5.39
C ASN A 102 -0.95 -1.63 5.29
N GLN A 103 -0.10 -1.86 4.28
CA GLN A 103 1.05 -0.99 4.04
C GLN A 103 0.61 0.45 3.76
N ILE A 104 -0.35 0.66 2.85
CA ILE A 104 -0.91 1.98 2.56
C ILE A 104 -1.44 2.67 3.83
N ILE A 105 -2.26 2.00 4.63
CA ILE A 105 -2.87 2.60 5.83
C ILE A 105 -1.82 3.00 6.85
N LEU A 106 -0.80 2.17 7.04
CA LEU A 106 0.28 2.42 7.97
C LEU A 106 1.15 3.58 7.48
N THR A 107 1.41 3.67 6.17
CA THR A 107 2.15 4.79 5.56
C THR A 107 1.40 6.10 5.74
N MET A 108 0.12 6.15 5.35
CA MET A 108 -0.72 7.33 5.57
C MET A 108 -0.74 7.72 7.06
N SER A 109 -0.82 6.74 7.96
CA SER A 109 -0.82 7.01 9.40
C SER A 109 0.52 7.52 9.92
N ALA A 110 1.63 7.04 9.39
CA ALA A 110 2.96 7.51 9.77
C ALA A 110 3.13 8.97 9.36
N GLU A 111 2.80 9.30 8.11
CA GLU A 111 2.90 10.64 7.55
C GLU A 111 2.02 11.66 8.30
N GLU A 112 0.73 11.34 8.47
CA GLU A 112 -0.24 12.22 9.14
C GLU A 112 0.18 12.58 10.57
N ASN A 113 0.97 11.71 11.23
CA ASN A 113 1.38 11.88 12.62
C ASN A 113 2.88 12.16 12.79
N GLY A 114 3.66 12.21 11.71
CA GLY A 114 5.11 12.38 11.74
C GLY A 114 5.86 11.24 12.43
N TYR A 115 5.37 10.00 12.33
CA TYR A 115 6.09 8.84 12.85
C TYR A 115 7.29 8.55 11.95
N LYS A 116 8.46 8.37 12.57
CA LYS A 116 9.72 8.00 11.94
C LYS A 116 9.88 6.48 11.88
N SER A 117 9.33 5.73 12.82
CA SER A 117 9.47 4.27 12.80
C SER A 117 8.60 3.59 11.75
N ASN A 118 9.15 2.54 11.12
CA ASN A 118 8.35 1.58 10.36
C ASN A 118 7.79 0.43 11.22
N LYS A 119 8.14 0.36 12.52
CA LYS A 119 7.72 -0.71 13.43
C LYS A 119 6.37 -0.38 14.07
N TRP A 120 5.48 -1.37 14.10
CA TRP A 120 4.18 -1.27 14.74
C TRP A 120 3.91 -2.44 15.68
N ILE A 121 3.21 -2.16 16.78
CA ILE A 121 3.00 -3.09 17.89
C ILE A 121 1.56 -2.99 18.42
N THR A 122 0.99 -4.12 18.84
CA THR A 122 -0.38 -4.13 19.40
C THR A 122 -0.39 -3.71 20.87
N LYS A 123 -1.53 -3.19 21.36
CA LYS A 123 -1.74 -2.88 22.78
C LYS A 123 -1.38 -4.06 23.70
N GLY A 124 -1.82 -5.26 23.33
CA GLY A 124 -1.55 -6.46 24.13
C GLY A 124 -0.06 -6.81 24.20
N GLN A 125 0.71 -6.52 23.16
CA GLN A 125 2.16 -6.71 23.15
C GLN A 125 2.89 -5.64 23.99
N ILE A 126 2.49 -4.37 23.88
CA ILE A 126 3.05 -3.28 24.70
C ILE A 126 2.92 -3.60 26.19
N LEU A 127 1.71 -3.99 26.62
CA LEU A 127 1.40 -4.23 28.04
C LEU A 127 2.08 -5.47 28.65
N LYS A 128 2.78 -6.29 27.85
CA LYS A 128 3.63 -7.37 28.38
C LYS A 128 4.90 -6.84 29.05
N HIS A 129 5.29 -5.60 28.76
CA HIS A 129 6.52 -5.00 29.25
C HIS A 129 6.22 -4.04 30.40
N LYS A 130 6.74 -4.36 31.58
CA LYS A 130 6.55 -3.54 32.79
C LYS A 130 7.16 -2.16 32.57
N GLY A 131 6.38 -1.10 32.79
CA GLY A 131 6.80 0.29 32.57
C GLY A 131 6.56 0.79 31.15
N ALA A 132 6.15 -0.07 30.21
CA ALA A 132 5.78 0.37 28.87
C ALA A 132 4.42 1.08 28.87
N SER A 133 4.31 2.15 28.10
CA SER A 133 3.07 2.92 27.91
C SER A 133 2.93 3.37 26.47
N PHE A 134 1.74 3.83 26.08
CA PHE A 134 1.48 4.38 24.74
C PHE A 134 0.53 5.57 24.79
N LYS A 135 0.66 6.50 23.84
CA LYS A 135 -0.18 7.70 23.72
C LYS A 135 -0.68 7.91 22.29
N GLY A 136 -1.79 8.62 22.15
CA GLY A 136 -2.42 8.91 20.87
C GLY A 136 -3.39 7.82 20.39
N SER A 137 -3.74 7.88 19.11
CA SER A 137 -4.74 6.98 18.49
C SER A 137 -4.08 5.76 17.87
N ALA A 138 -4.76 4.62 17.90
CA ALA A 138 -4.32 3.42 17.19
C ALA A 138 -4.63 3.53 15.69
N THR A 139 -3.86 2.79 14.90
CA THR A 139 -4.09 2.57 13.48
C THR A 139 -4.74 1.21 13.26
N TRP A 140 -5.80 1.20 12.47
CA TRP A 140 -6.58 0.00 12.18
C TRP A 140 -6.08 -0.69 10.92
N ILE A 141 -5.66 -1.94 11.07
CA ILE A 141 -5.29 -2.84 9.97
C ILE A 141 -6.24 -4.03 9.93
N PHE A 142 -6.15 -4.87 8.90
CA PHE A 142 -6.94 -6.11 8.82
C PHE A 142 -6.08 -7.35 8.55
N GLY A 143 -6.67 -8.52 8.76
CA GLY A 143 -6.12 -9.78 8.30
C GLY A 143 -7.18 -10.84 8.11
N TRP A 144 -6.87 -11.80 7.25
CA TRP A 144 -7.67 -13.01 7.07
C TRP A 144 -7.06 -14.17 7.86
N PHE A 145 -7.87 -14.79 8.71
CA PHE A 145 -7.47 -15.95 9.49
C PHE A 145 -8.20 -17.19 8.98
N TYR A 146 -7.44 -18.18 8.52
CA TYR A 146 -7.98 -19.49 8.17
C TYR A 146 -8.36 -20.26 9.44
N TRP A 147 -9.52 -20.90 9.43
CA TRP A 147 -9.95 -21.76 10.52
C TRP A 147 -10.51 -23.08 9.99
N GLU A 148 -10.36 -24.11 10.80
CA GLU A 148 -10.93 -25.44 10.60
C GLU A 148 -11.67 -25.86 11.86
N LYS A 149 -12.81 -26.52 11.66
CA LYS A 149 -13.60 -27.09 12.74
C LYS A 149 -14.11 -28.46 12.34
N VAL A 150 -13.70 -29.47 13.09
CA VAL A 150 -14.26 -30.82 13.02
C VAL A 150 -15.76 -30.75 13.29
N GLN A 151 -16.55 -31.34 12.39
CA GLN A 151 -18.00 -31.37 12.50
C GLN A 151 -18.43 -32.51 13.43
N THR A 152 -19.42 -32.22 14.27
CA THR A 152 -20.01 -33.17 15.21
C THR A 152 -21.52 -33.24 14.98
N ASP A 153 -22.11 -34.41 15.27
CA ASP A 153 -23.55 -34.57 15.30
C ASP A 153 -24.17 -33.88 16.55
N LYS A 154 -25.50 -33.94 16.65
CA LYS A 154 -26.25 -33.37 17.78
C LYS A 154 -25.89 -33.94 19.16
N ASN A 155 -25.19 -35.08 19.20
CA ASN A 155 -24.74 -35.75 20.41
C ASN A 155 -23.23 -35.54 20.67
N GLY A 156 -22.56 -34.71 19.85
CA GLY A 156 -21.14 -34.42 19.98
C GLY A 156 -20.21 -35.47 19.34
N LYS A 157 -20.74 -36.47 18.61
CA LYS A 157 -19.91 -37.47 17.93
C LYS A 157 -19.37 -36.90 16.62
N VAL A 158 -18.08 -37.08 16.37
CA VAL A 158 -17.41 -36.62 15.14
C VAL A 158 -18.06 -37.25 13.91
N LEU A 159 -18.42 -36.41 12.93
CA LEU A 159 -18.90 -36.86 11.63
C LEU A 159 -17.73 -37.41 10.82
N LYS A 160 -17.94 -38.54 10.17
CA LYS A 160 -16.98 -39.18 9.28
C LYS A 160 -17.49 -39.15 7.83
N ASP A 161 -16.59 -38.96 6.87
CA ASP A 161 -16.91 -39.08 5.46
C ASP A 161 -16.95 -40.55 5.01
N LYS A 162 -17.14 -40.78 3.69
CA LYS A 162 -17.25 -42.12 3.11
C LYS A 162 -15.96 -42.93 3.21
N ASP A 163 -14.83 -42.27 3.42
CA ASP A 163 -13.49 -42.86 3.49
C ASP A 163 -13.02 -43.01 4.96
N GLY A 164 -13.87 -42.65 5.93
CA GLY A 164 -13.58 -42.74 7.36
C GLY A 164 -12.80 -41.56 7.95
N ASN A 165 -12.60 -40.49 7.18
CA ASN A 165 -11.93 -39.27 7.63
C ASN A 165 -12.88 -38.33 8.37
N ASP A 166 -12.35 -37.50 9.26
CA ASP A 166 -13.15 -36.49 9.95
C ASP A 166 -13.70 -35.47 8.97
N VAL A 167 -15.01 -35.19 9.06
CA VAL A 167 -15.61 -34.11 8.28
C VAL A 167 -15.17 -32.79 8.90
N VAL A 168 -14.31 -32.06 8.19
CA VAL A 168 -13.82 -30.74 8.59
C VAL A 168 -14.57 -29.67 7.80
N LYS A 169 -15.11 -28.67 8.52
CA LYS A 169 -15.55 -27.43 7.91
C LYS A 169 -14.44 -26.40 8.04
N SER A 170 -14.08 -25.76 6.93
CA SER A 170 -13.09 -24.70 6.92
C SER A 170 -13.66 -23.38 6.44
N GLY A 171 -12.93 -22.30 6.70
CA GLY A 171 -13.27 -20.97 6.22
C GLY A 171 -12.23 -19.93 6.57
N TYR A 172 -12.53 -18.68 6.25
CA TYR A 172 -11.71 -17.53 6.61
C TYR A 172 -12.51 -16.55 7.46
N ASN A 173 -11.84 -15.91 8.42
CA ASN A 173 -12.39 -14.83 9.21
C ASN A 173 -11.64 -13.54 8.91
N PHE A 174 -12.38 -12.51 8.48
CA PHE A 174 -11.86 -11.15 8.40
C PHE A 174 -11.82 -10.57 9.82
N THR A 175 -10.64 -10.09 10.23
CA THR A 175 -10.42 -9.51 11.55
C THR A 175 -9.70 -8.18 11.40
N GLN A 176 -10.10 -7.20 12.20
CA GLN A 176 -9.42 -5.91 12.29
C GLN A 176 -8.55 -5.90 13.55
N TYR A 177 -7.36 -5.30 13.45
CA TYR A 177 -6.43 -5.15 14.56
C TYR A 177 -6.08 -3.68 14.75
N MET A 178 -5.90 -3.29 16.01
CA MET A 178 -5.34 -2.00 16.38
C MET A 178 -3.86 -2.15 16.64
N VAL A 179 -3.05 -1.39 15.91
CA VAL A 179 -1.61 -1.29 16.09
C VAL A 179 -1.21 0.14 16.40
N PHE A 180 -0.14 0.29 17.16
CA PHE A 180 0.48 1.55 17.51
C PHE A 180 1.88 1.57 16.90
N ASN A 181 2.27 2.69 16.32
CA ASN A 181 3.65 2.90 15.91
C ASN A 181 4.53 2.91 17.17
N THR A 182 5.76 2.42 17.09
CA THR A 182 6.65 2.39 18.26
C THR A 182 7.01 3.79 18.76
N ASP A 183 6.93 4.82 17.92
CA ASP A 183 7.10 6.23 18.33
C ASP A 183 5.97 6.74 19.24
N GLN A 184 4.84 6.03 19.27
CA GLN A 184 3.75 6.29 20.22
C GLN A 184 4.03 5.72 21.61
N CYS A 185 5.05 4.89 21.74
CA CYS A 185 5.32 4.10 22.92
C CYS A 185 6.50 4.64 23.72
N THR A 186 6.48 4.44 25.03
CA THR A 186 7.60 4.72 25.95
C THR A 186 7.89 3.47 26.76
N GLY A 187 9.15 3.24 27.14
CA GLY A 187 9.53 2.11 27.99
C GLY A 187 9.44 0.73 27.31
N LEU A 188 9.43 0.70 25.96
CA LEU A 188 9.63 -0.55 25.23
C LEU A 188 11.10 -0.98 25.31
N PRO A 189 11.39 -2.30 25.31
CA PRO A 189 12.73 -2.81 25.08
C PRO A 189 13.34 -2.27 23.79
N GLU A 190 14.65 -2.03 23.76
CA GLU A 190 15.38 -1.46 22.63
C GLU A 190 15.12 -2.21 21.31
N ASN A 191 15.11 -3.55 21.35
CA ASN A 191 14.84 -4.36 20.17
C ASN A 191 13.41 -4.22 19.60
N LEU A 192 12.47 -3.66 20.37
CA LEU A 192 11.10 -3.36 19.94
C LEU A 192 10.88 -1.87 19.70
N ALA A 193 11.77 -1.01 20.19
CA ALA A 193 11.70 0.43 20.00
C ALA A 193 12.04 0.79 18.55
N SER A 194 11.73 2.04 18.20
CA SER A 194 12.25 2.60 16.96
C SER A 194 13.77 2.67 17.03
N ASP A 195 14.42 2.21 15.96
CA ASP A 195 15.82 2.55 15.76
C ASP A 195 15.84 4.06 15.45
N GLU A 196 16.81 4.81 16.00
CA GLU A 196 16.98 6.22 15.63
C GLU A 196 17.18 6.29 14.11
N VAL A 197 16.19 6.82 13.38
CA VAL A 197 16.29 6.95 11.94
C VAL A 197 17.32 8.04 11.65
N ILE A 198 18.37 7.66 10.92
CA ILE A 198 19.38 8.57 10.38
C ILE A 198 18.64 9.62 9.55
N GLU A 199 18.77 10.89 9.95
CA GLU A 199 18.07 12.04 9.33
C GLU A 199 18.62 12.41 7.92
N ASP A 200 19.57 11.64 7.39
CA ASP A 200 19.94 11.75 5.99
C ASP A 200 18.83 11.13 5.15
N VAL A 201 17.89 11.98 4.76
CA VAL A 201 17.13 11.80 3.53
C VAL A 201 18.18 11.63 2.44
N ALA A 202 18.51 10.40 2.08
CA ALA A 202 19.33 10.16 0.92
C ALA A 202 18.61 10.85 -0.24
N ASP A 203 19.24 11.87 -0.83
CA ASP A 203 18.73 12.50 -2.03
C ASP A 203 18.40 11.37 -3.01
N TYR A 204 17.19 11.39 -3.57
CA TYR A 204 16.79 10.39 -4.54
C TYR A 204 17.76 10.46 -5.73
N VAL A 205 18.50 9.37 -5.93
CA VAL A 205 19.35 9.19 -7.10
C VAL A 205 18.58 8.28 -8.06
N PRO A 206 18.19 8.78 -9.25
CA PRO A 206 17.54 7.95 -10.26
C PRO A 206 18.38 6.71 -10.56
N LEU A 207 17.72 5.58 -10.74
CA LEU A 207 18.41 4.35 -11.10
C LEU A 207 18.97 4.47 -12.53
N GLU A 208 20.11 3.82 -12.76
CA GLU A 208 20.75 3.75 -14.08
C GLU A 208 20.77 2.31 -14.59
N GLY A 209 20.47 2.16 -15.88
CA GLY A 209 20.52 0.86 -16.57
C GLY A 209 19.45 -0.13 -16.14
N ARG A 210 19.61 -1.38 -16.60
CA ARG A 210 18.70 -2.47 -16.24
C ARG A 210 19.08 -3.04 -14.87
N LEU A 211 18.06 -3.40 -14.09
CA LEU A 211 18.20 -3.95 -12.76
C LEU A 211 18.18 -5.48 -12.82
N ASP A 212 19.33 -6.12 -12.67
CA ASP A 212 19.48 -7.57 -12.82
C ASP A 212 18.47 -8.39 -12.00
N HIS A 213 18.17 -7.97 -10.76
CA HIS A 213 17.21 -8.68 -9.92
C HIS A 213 15.77 -8.57 -10.42
N VAL A 214 15.41 -7.44 -11.05
CA VAL A 214 14.07 -7.23 -11.65
C VAL A 214 13.96 -7.94 -12.99
N GLU A 215 14.99 -7.88 -13.82
CA GLU A 215 15.06 -8.66 -15.08
C GLU A 215 14.94 -10.16 -14.81
N LYS A 216 15.60 -10.64 -13.75
CA LYS A 216 15.47 -12.03 -13.29
C LYS A 216 14.04 -12.34 -12.84
N TYR A 217 13.41 -11.45 -12.06
CA TYR A 217 12.03 -11.61 -11.63
C TYR A 217 11.08 -11.72 -12.83
N ILE A 218 11.21 -10.82 -13.81
CA ILE A 218 10.44 -10.80 -15.06
C ILE A 218 10.64 -12.09 -15.85
N SER A 219 11.90 -12.51 -16.03
CA SER A 219 12.25 -13.72 -16.76
C SER A 219 11.58 -14.97 -16.16
N ASN A 220 11.55 -15.08 -14.83
CA ASN A 220 10.90 -16.18 -14.12
C ASN A 220 9.37 -16.22 -14.32
N ILE A 221 8.72 -15.09 -14.64
CA ILE A 221 7.26 -15.06 -14.89
C ILE A 221 6.92 -15.89 -16.14
N GLY A 222 7.80 -15.87 -17.15
CA GLY A 222 7.64 -16.66 -18.37
C GLY A 222 6.50 -16.18 -19.29
N ALA A 223 6.01 -14.95 -19.11
CA ALA A 223 5.03 -14.37 -20.03
C ALA A 223 5.63 -14.15 -21.42
N LYS A 224 4.84 -14.31 -22.48
CA LYS A 224 5.27 -13.97 -23.84
C LYS A 224 5.31 -12.44 -23.98
N VAL A 225 6.49 -11.89 -24.27
CA VAL A 225 6.71 -10.44 -24.43
C VAL A 225 7.17 -10.12 -25.85
N GLU A 226 6.58 -9.09 -26.45
CA GLU A 226 6.97 -8.53 -27.74
C GLU A 226 7.35 -7.06 -27.55
N PHE A 227 8.55 -6.68 -28.00
CA PHE A 227 9.05 -5.30 -27.89
C PHE A 227 8.76 -4.49 -29.16
N GLY A 228 8.43 -3.21 -29.01
CA GLY A 228 8.29 -2.26 -30.12
C GLY A 228 7.45 -1.03 -29.82
N LYS A 229 7.23 -0.18 -30.82
CA LYS A 229 6.68 1.19 -30.64
C LYS A 229 5.18 1.30 -30.40
N ASN A 230 4.46 0.19 -30.21
CA ASN A 230 2.99 0.16 -30.11
C ASN A 230 2.44 0.43 -28.70
N GLY A 231 3.26 1.02 -27.81
CA GLY A 231 2.90 1.25 -26.42
C GLY A 231 2.96 -0.04 -25.58
N ALA A 232 2.71 0.12 -24.27
CA ALA A 232 2.59 -0.99 -23.34
C ALA A 232 1.15 -1.51 -23.31
N TYR A 233 0.96 -2.83 -23.32
CA TYR A 233 -0.35 -3.46 -23.21
C TYR A 233 -0.25 -4.97 -22.93
N TYR A 234 -1.26 -5.53 -22.27
CA TYR A 234 -1.54 -6.96 -22.27
C TYR A 234 -2.68 -7.30 -23.23
N ARG A 235 -2.46 -8.26 -24.14
CA ARG A 235 -3.45 -8.77 -25.10
C ARG A 235 -3.93 -10.17 -24.69
N PRO A 236 -5.15 -10.32 -24.14
CA PRO A 236 -5.67 -11.62 -23.72
C PRO A 236 -5.86 -12.63 -24.87
N SER A 237 -6.18 -12.16 -26.08
CA SER A 237 -6.48 -13.05 -27.21
C SER A 237 -5.28 -13.83 -27.72
N THR A 238 -4.06 -13.32 -27.51
CA THR A 238 -2.81 -13.99 -27.91
C THR A 238 -1.92 -14.34 -26.72
N ASP A 239 -2.39 -14.04 -25.51
CA ASP A 239 -1.63 -14.11 -24.25
C ASP A 239 -0.24 -13.45 -24.33
N THR A 240 -0.16 -12.26 -24.94
CA THR A 240 1.09 -11.52 -25.16
C THR A 240 1.08 -10.19 -24.42
N ILE A 241 2.22 -9.83 -23.83
CA ILE A 241 2.52 -8.46 -23.37
C ILE A 241 3.30 -7.74 -24.48
N GLY A 242 2.81 -6.57 -24.90
CA GLY A 242 3.56 -5.61 -25.68
C GLY A 242 4.25 -4.60 -24.78
N MET A 243 5.51 -4.28 -25.05
CA MET A 243 6.27 -3.25 -24.32
C MET A 243 7.09 -2.38 -25.28
N PRO A 244 7.20 -1.06 -25.06
CA PRO A 244 8.22 -0.26 -25.73
C PRO A 244 9.63 -0.71 -25.35
N ASP A 245 10.59 -0.41 -26.23
CA ASP A 245 12.01 -0.64 -25.95
C ASP A 245 12.42 0.18 -24.72
N PHE A 246 13.36 -0.34 -23.94
CA PHE A 246 13.82 0.26 -22.68
C PHE A 246 14.27 1.71 -22.88
N GLU A 247 14.98 1.98 -23.97
CA GLU A 247 15.52 3.27 -24.36
C GLU A 247 14.43 4.30 -24.70
N SER A 248 13.16 3.88 -24.85
CA SER A 248 12.03 4.78 -25.07
C SER A 248 11.49 5.39 -23.77
N PHE A 249 11.90 4.87 -22.61
CA PHE A 249 11.47 5.37 -21.30
C PHE A 249 12.47 6.40 -20.78
N HIS A 250 11.97 7.40 -20.06
CA HIS A 250 12.82 8.45 -19.48
C HIS A 250 13.47 8.04 -18.16
N SER A 251 13.06 6.91 -17.58
CA SER A 251 13.59 6.38 -16.32
C SER A 251 13.39 4.87 -16.24
N VAL A 252 14.23 4.25 -15.42
CA VAL A 252 14.25 2.80 -15.18
C VAL A 252 13.00 2.37 -14.41
N GLU A 253 12.59 3.20 -13.47
CA GLU A 253 11.43 3.07 -12.61
C GLU A 253 10.14 3.09 -13.42
N LEU A 254 10.02 4.02 -14.39
CA LEU A 254 8.86 4.05 -15.29
C LEU A 254 8.79 2.81 -16.17
N TYR A 255 9.93 2.35 -16.70
CA TYR A 255 9.99 1.12 -17.50
C TYR A 255 9.48 -0.08 -16.70
N TYR A 256 10.05 -0.34 -15.52
CA TYR A 256 9.68 -1.51 -14.74
C TYR A 256 8.28 -1.42 -14.15
N SER A 257 7.83 -0.24 -13.70
CA SER A 257 6.46 -0.09 -13.21
C SER A 257 5.42 -0.33 -14.31
N THR A 258 5.66 0.19 -15.52
CA THR A 258 4.82 -0.08 -16.70
C THR A 258 4.83 -1.57 -17.04
N PHE A 259 6.00 -2.21 -17.02
CA PHE A 259 6.10 -3.62 -17.32
C PHE A 259 5.38 -4.49 -16.26
N MET A 260 5.51 -4.14 -14.99
CA MET A 260 4.78 -4.82 -13.90
C MET A 260 3.27 -4.61 -14.03
N HIS A 261 2.81 -3.42 -14.43
CA HIS A 261 1.39 -3.15 -14.69
C HIS A 261 0.82 -4.15 -15.70
N GLU A 262 1.50 -4.35 -16.83
CA GLU A 262 1.06 -5.31 -17.84
C GLU A 262 1.15 -6.77 -17.37
N HIS A 263 2.13 -7.11 -16.54
CA HIS A 263 2.19 -8.44 -15.91
C HIS A 263 1.03 -8.67 -14.94
N ILE A 264 0.60 -7.65 -14.19
CA ILE A 264 -0.60 -7.78 -13.36
C ILE A 264 -1.81 -8.03 -14.23
N HIS A 265 -2.00 -7.29 -15.34
CA HIS A 265 -3.05 -7.62 -16.29
C HIS A 265 -2.94 -9.04 -16.85
N TRP A 266 -1.73 -9.51 -17.17
CA TRP A 266 -1.49 -10.85 -17.66
C TRP A 266 -2.02 -11.91 -16.69
N THR A 267 -1.90 -11.72 -15.37
CA THR A 267 -2.43 -12.68 -14.39
C THR A 267 -3.97 -12.83 -14.40
N LYS A 268 -4.74 -12.01 -15.12
CA LYS A 268 -6.22 -11.99 -15.00
C LYS A 268 -6.94 -13.22 -15.53
N THR A 269 -6.31 -14.01 -16.41
CA THR A 269 -6.93 -15.14 -17.12
C THR A 269 -7.37 -16.28 -16.19
N GLU A 270 -8.19 -17.19 -16.74
CA GLU A 270 -8.81 -18.28 -15.99
C GLU A 270 -7.81 -19.29 -15.39
N ASP A 271 -6.71 -19.55 -16.09
CA ASP A 271 -5.61 -20.43 -15.67
C ASP A 271 -4.74 -19.82 -14.56
N ARG A 272 -4.86 -18.51 -14.31
CA ARG A 272 -4.04 -17.76 -13.36
C ARG A 272 -4.89 -17.26 -12.19
N CYS A 273 -5.20 -15.97 -12.14
CA CYS A 273 -5.96 -15.39 -11.04
C CYS A 273 -7.48 -15.42 -11.25
N LYS A 274 -7.97 -15.87 -12.42
CA LYS A 274 -9.38 -16.01 -12.77
C LYS A 274 -10.18 -14.77 -12.36
N ARG A 275 -9.66 -13.59 -12.72
CA ARG A 275 -10.38 -12.34 -12.51
C ARG A 275 -11.48 -12.25 -13.55
N LYS A 276 -12.65 -11.75 -13.14
CA LYS A 276 -13.78 -11.62 -14.07
C LYS A 276 -13.37 -10.71 -15.23
N ASN A 277 -13.86 -11.02 -16.43
CA ASN A 277 -13.57 -10.20 -17.60
C ASN A 277 -14.23 -8.83 -17.41
N ASN A 278 -13.43 -7.85 -17.02
CA ASN A 278 -13.87 -6.57 -16.50
C ASN A 278 -14.01 -5.50 -17.59
N HIS A 279 -14.15 -5.87 -18.86
CA HIS A 279 -14.30 -4.92 -19.97
C HIS A 279 -15.76 -4.63 -20.37
N ALA A 280 -16.73 -5.10 -19.57
CA ALA A 280 -18.15 -4.98 -19.89
C ALA A 280 -18.67 -3.53 -19.85
N ASN A 281 -18.04 -2.66 -19.06
CA ASN A 281 -18.38 -1.24 -18.96
C ASN A 281 -17.21 -0.44 -18.37
N ARG A 282 -17.30 0.89 -18.44
CA ARG A 282 -16.27 1.81 -17.94
C ARG A 282 -15.91 1.60 -16.47
N LYS A 283 -16.88 1.22 -15.61
CA LYS A 283 -16.61 0.95 -14.18
C LYS A 283 -15.74 -0.29 -14.01
N ALA A 284 -16.07 -1.36 -14.73
CA ALA A 284 -15.32 -2.60 -14.69
C ALA A 284 -13.90 -2.37 -15.25
N TYR A 285 -13.75 -1.60 -16.34
CA TYR A 285 -12.45 -1.24 -16.88
C TYR A 285 -11.60 -0.51 -15.83
N ALA A 286 -12.14 0.58 -15.26
CA ALA A 286 -11.45 1.35 -14.23
C ALA A 286 -11.11 0.53 -12.97
N PHE A 287 -11.88 -0.51 -12.66
CA PHE A 287 -11.57 -1.44 -11.57
C PHE A 287 -10.36 -2.32 -11.90
N GLU A 288 -10.28 -2.85 -13.12
CA GLU A 288 -9.13 -3.67 -13.54
C GLU A 288 -7.84 -2.85 -13.67
N GLU A 289 -7.91 -1.59 -14.12
CA GLU A 289 -6.77 -0.66 -14.10
C GLU A 289 -6.30 -0.39 -12.66
N LEU A 290 -7.22 -0.22 -11.71
CA LEU A 290 -6.87 -0.04 -10.30
C LEU A 290 -6.18 -1.29 -9.72
N VAL A 291 -6.63 -2.48 -10.10
CA VAL A 291 -5.98 -3.74 -9.73
C VAL A 291 -4.55 -3.78 -10.29
N ALA A 292 -4.36 -3.40 -11.55
CA ALA A 292 -3.06 -3.39 -12.21
C ALA A 292 -2.11 -2.36 -11.62
N GLU A 293 -2.57 -1.14 -11.38
CA GLU A 293 -1.79 -0.07 -10.74
C GLU A 293 -1.36 -0.47 -9.32
N MET A 294 -2.29 -0.92 -8.47
CA MET A 294 -1.96 -1.35 -7.10
C MET A 294 -1.00 -2.55 -7.10
N GLY A 295 -1.19 -3.51 -8.01
CA GLY A 295 -0.32 -4.67 -8.13
C GLY A 295 1.09 -4.30 -8.60
N ALA A 296 1.21 -3.36 -9.54
CA ALA A 296 2.48 -2.87 -10.02
C ALA A 296 3.24 -2.15 -8.91
N VAL A 297 2.59 -1.21 -8.21
CA VAL A 297 3.18 -0.51 -7.07
C VAL A 297 3.62 -1.50 -5.99
N TYR A 298 2.79 -2.50 -5.68
CA TYR A 298 3.14 -3.50 -4.68
C TYR A 298 4.33 -4.38 -5.11
N THR A 299 4.40 -4.77 -6.38
CA THR A 299 5.52 -5.57 -6.90
C THR A 299 6.80 -4.77 -6.90
N MET A 300 6.77 -3.52 -7.38
CA MET A 300 7.91 -2.61 -7.37
C MET A 300 8.44 -2.40 -5.94
N ASN A 301 7.53 -2.20 -4.98
CA ASN A 301 7.88 -2.13 -3.56
C ASN A 301 8.58 -3.39 -3.04
N ASN A 302 8.05 -4.57 -3.36
CA ASN A 302 8.68 -5.83 -2.97
C ASN A 302 10.05 -6.05 -3.62
N LEU A 303 10.30 -5.42 -4.77
CA LEU A 303 11.57 -5.47 -5.49
C LEU A 303 12.56 -4.37 -5.08
N GLY A 304 12.18 -3.51 -4.15
CA GLY A 304 12.98 -2.37 -3.71
C GLY A 304 13.20 -1.32 -4.80
N VAL A 305 12.31 -1.26 -5.79
CA VAL A 305 12.39 -0.28 -6.87
C VAL A 305 11.41 0.87 -6.60
N PRO A 306 11.91 2.11 -6.57
CA PRO A 306 11.05 3.26 -6.39
C PRO A 306 10.08 3.44 -7.56
N MET A 307 8.95 4.09 -7.29
CA MET A 307 8.01 4.51 -8.32
C MET A 307 8.40 5.89 -8.82
N ASP A 308 8.50 6.03 -10.14
CA ASP A 308 8.58 7.33 -10.79
C ASP A 308 7.27 8.10 -10.59
N GLU A 309 7.32 9.39 -10.28
CA GLU A 309 6.10 10.21 -10.15
C GLU A 309 5.29 10.23 -11.47
N LYS A 310 5.99 10.22 -12.62
CA LYS A 310 5.37 10.24 -13.95
C LYS A 310 4.68 8.91 -14.30
N ALA A 311 4.93 7.85 -13.53
CA ALA A 311 4.18 6.60 -13.68
C ALA A 311 2.68 6.78 -13.44
N PHE A 312 2.27 7.89 -12.82
CA PHE A 312 0.87 8.18 -12.50
C PHE A 312 0.25 9.30 -13.35
N ASP A 313 1.02 9.99 -14.21
CA ASP A 313 0.54 11.16 -14.98
C ASP A 313 -0.61 10.81 -15.93
N ASN A 314 -0.59 9.62 -16.53
CA ASN A 314 -1.67 9.13 -17.41
C ASN A 314 -2.86 8.54 -16.64
N HIS A 315 -2.75 8.43 -15.31
CA HIS A 315 -3.73 7.75 -14.46
C HIS A 315 -4.65 8.71 -13.70
N LEU A 316 -4.37 10.02 -13.72
CA LEU A 316 -5.18 11.06 -13.08
C LEU A 316 -6.63 11.11 -13.63
N ALA A 317 -6.85 10.77 -14.90
CA ALA A 317 -8.19 10.66 -15.48
C ALA A 317 -9.04 9.55 -14.82
N TYR A 318 -8.40 8.57 -14.16
CA TYR A 318 -9.09 7.52 -13.43
C TYR A 318 -9.33 7.87 -11.97
N VAL A 319 -8.54 8.78 -11.38
CA VAL A 319 -8.70 9.22 -9.98
C VAL A 319 -10.11 9.78 -9.72
N ASP A 320 -10.61 10.67 -10.57
CA ASP A 320 -11.98 11.21 -10.45
C ASP A 320 -13.05 10.12 -10.60
N ASN A 321 -12.82 9.17 -11.51
CA ASN A 321 -13.71 8.04 -11.72
C ASN A 321 -13.68 7.07 -10.52
N TRP A 322 -12.53 6.88 -9.89
CA TRP A 322 -12.37 6.06 -8.69
C TRP A 322 -13.03 6.72 -7.50
N LEU A 323 -12.80 8.01 -7.25
CA LEU A 323 -13.46 8.73 -6.15
C LEU A 323 -14.99 8.61 -6.24
N GLY A 324 -15.56 8.79 -7.44
CA GLY A 324 -16.99 8.57 -7.66
C GLY A 324 -17.45 7.11 -7.48
N ALA A 325 -16.59 6.13 -7.76
CA ALA A 325 -16.87 4.72 -7.50
C ALA A 325 -16.81 4.39 -6.01
N LEU A 326 -15.86 4.96 -5.25
CA LEU A 326 -15.68 4.76 -3.81
C LEU A 326 -16.88 5.24 -2.99
N GLU A 327 -17.56 6.29 -3.45
CA GLU A 327 -18.79 6.79 -2.82
C GLU A 327 -19.98 5.84 -3.02
N LYS A 328 -20.07 5.21 -4.21
CA LYS A 328 -21.20 4.32 -4.58
C LYS A 328 -21.02 2.90 -4.10
N ASP A 329 -19.78 2.44 -4.00
CA ASP A 329 -19.41 1.07 -3.71
C ASP A 329 -18.27 1.03 -2.69
N PRO A 330 -18.58 0.97 -1.39
CA PRO A 330 -17.56 1.05 -0.35
C PRO A 330 -16.50 -0.05 -0.46
N LYS A 331 -16.84 -1.22 -1.01
CA LYS A 331 -15.90 -2.35 -1.11
C LYS A 331 -14.98 -2.26 -2.32
N PHE A 332 -15.24 -1.36 -3.27
CA PHE A 332 -14.50 -1.23 -4.53
C PHE A 332 -12.98 -1.25 -4.33
N LEU A 333 -12.46 -0.46 -3.38
CA LEU A 333 -11.02 -0.37 -3.14
C LEU A 333 -10.42 -1.61 -2.47
N VAL A 334 -11.16 -2.16 -1.51
CA VAL A 334 -10.75 -3.36 -0.79
C VAL A 334 -10.72 -4.55 -1.75
N ASP A 335 -11.75 -4.70 -2.57
CA ASP A 335 -11.84 -5.77 -3.56
C ASP A 335 -10.74 -5.63 -4.63
N ALA A 336 -10.47 -4.42 -5.13
CA ALA A 336 -9.37 -4.17 -6.06
C ALA A 336 -8.02 -4.55 -5.45
N SER A 337 -7.73 -4.12 -4.23
CA SER A 337 -6.48 -4.48 -3.57
C SER A 337 -6.37 -5.97 -3.26
N MET A 338 -7.45 -6.66 -2.88
CA MET A 338 -7.41 -8.12 -2.67
C MET A 338 -7.07 -8.86 -3.96
N LEU A 339 -7.53 -8.36 -5.11
CA LEU A 339 -7.16 -8.91 -6.40
C LEU A 339 -5.72 -8.54 -6.78
N ALA A 340 -5.24 -7.34 -6.47
CA ALA A 340 -3.83 -6.97 -6.64
C ALA A 340 -2.93 -7.87 -5.79
N ASP A 341 -3.23 -8.04 -4.49
CA ASP A 341 -2.53 -8.96 -3.59
C ASP A 341 -2.50 -10.40 -4.10
N LYS A 342 -3.62 -10.88 -4.67
CA LYS A 342 -3.69 -12.21 -5.28
C LYS A 342 -2.76 -12.32 -6.49
N SER A 343 -2.70 -11.27 -7.30
CA SER A 343 -1.90 -11.22 -8.53
C SER A 343 -0.42 -11.20 -8.21
N VAL A 344 0.01 -10.36 -7.27
CA VAL A 344 1.40 -10.30 -6.79
C VAL A 344 1.82 -11.63 -6.19
N LYS A 345 0.98 -12.24 -5.32
CA LYS A 345 1.27 -13.58 -4.79
C LYS A 345 1.41 -14.65 -5.87
N PHE A 346 0.66 -14.54 -6.95
CA PHE A 346 0.81 -15.45 -8.08
C PHE A 346 2.15 -15.25 -8.78
N LEU A 347 2.53 -14.00 -9.10
CA LEU A 347 3.85 -13.69 -9.69
C LEU A 347 5.01 -14.13 -8.77
N ASP A 348 4.88 -13.89 -7.46
CA ASP A 348 5.85 -14.32 -6.45
C ASP A 348 5.97 -15.84 -6.36
N SER A 349 4.89 -16.58 -6.63
CA SER A 349 4.90 -18.05 -6.64
C SER A 349 5.69 -18.65 -7.80
N LEU A 350 5.95 -17.86 -8.85
CA LEU A 350 6.77 -18.25 -9.99
C LEU A 350 8.27 -18.02 -9.74
N GLN A 351 8.62 -17.36 -8.64
CA GLN A 351 10.01 -17.07 -8.29
C GLN A 351 10.67 -18.25 -7.57
N ASN A 352 12.00 -18.38 -7.71
CA ASN A 352 12.74 -19.33 -6.90
C ASN A 352 12.66 -18.93 -5.42
N LYS A 353 12.35 -19.90 -4.55
CA LYS A 353 12.16 -19.65 -3.09
C LYS A 353 13.39 -19.04 -2.39
N GLU A 354 14.58 -19.20 -2.95
CA GLU A 354 15.82 -18.61 -2.42
C GLU A 354 16.00 -17.14 -2.83
N ASP A 355 15.47 -16.73 -3.99
CA ASP A 355 15.58 -15.35 -4.48
C ASP A 355 14.63 -14.42 -3.72
N ILE A 356 13.42 -14.88 -3.37
CA ILE A 356 12.43 -14.10 -2.58
C ILE A 356 13.01 -13.66 -1.22
N LYS A 357 13.87 -14.48 -0.59
CA LYS A 357 14.48 -14.17 0.71
C LYS A 357 15.60 -13.14 0.63
N LYS A 358 16.13 -12.84 -0.56
CA LYS A 358 17.22 -11.87 -0.74
C LYS A 358 16.71 -10.46 -1.01
N VAL A 359 15.46 -10.33 -1.45
CA VAL A 359 14.84 -9.05 -1.83
C VAL A 359 13.88 -8.53 -0.76
N ALA A 360 13.26 -9.42 0.04
CA ALA A 360 12.47 -9.09 1.22
C ALA A 360 13.30 -9.12 2.51
#